data_AF-D2W0P1-F1
#
_entry.id   AF-D2W0P1-F1
#
_cell.length_a   1.000
_cell.length_b   1.000
_cell.length_c   1.000
_cell.angle_alpha   90.00
_cell.angle_beta   90.00
_cell.angle_gamma   90.00
#
_symmetry.space_group_name_H-M   'P 1'
#
loop_
_entity.id
_entity.type
_entity.pdbx_description
1 polymer ?
#
loop_
_entity_poly.entity_id
_entity_poly.type
_entity_poly.pdbx_seq_one_letter_code
_entity_poly.pdbx_strand_id
1 'polypeptide(L)'
;MALTFIIICLLLFNYNPTAAQSNANFTGTSQFIQTIDSAMNELAQDTSFSSYVSNNHPFSVPTCLGKVNYPSNPFPSTMTEIIYCTHILPVDEDIWSRLYKKVGDGLTAKINAKYKLNLKAKYIGIYTS
;
A
#
# COMPACT_ATOMS: atom_id res chain seq x y z
N MET A 1 16.38 -16.13 9.00
CA MET A 1 16.08 -14.68 9.02
C MET A 1 14.77 -14.43 8.29
N ALA A 2 13.62 -14.60 8.96
CA ALA A 2 12.31 -14.58 8.30
C ALA A 2 11.19 -13.98 9.16
N LEU A 3 11.51 -13.24 10.24
CA LEU A 3 10.50 -12.77 11.19
C LEU A 3 10.09 -11.30 11.03
N THR A 4 10.88 -10.45 10.38
CA THR A 4 10.62 -8.99 10.36
C THR A 4 9.75 -8.53 9.19
N PHE A 5 9.52 -9.37 8.17
CA PHE A 5 8.63 -9.07 7.06
C PHE A 5 7.14 -9.14 7.42
N ILE A 6 6.81 -9.74 8.57
CA ILE A 6 5.43 -10.06 8.93
C ILE A 6 4.71 -8.87 9.59
N ILE A 7 5.40 -7.89 10.17
CA ILE A 7 4.72 -6.86 10.99
C ILE A 7 4.08 -5.73 10.17
N ILE A 8 4.68 -5.32 9.04
CA ILE A 8 4.00 -4.38 8.12
C ILE A 8 2.91 -5.10 7.31
N CYS A 9 3.10 -6.38 7.01
CA CYS A 9 2.03 -7.23 6.49
C CYS A 9 0.89 -7.44 7.51
N LEU A 10 1.15 -7.53 8.81
CA LEU A 10 0.11 -7.76 9.83
C LEU A 10 -0.89 -6.60 9.98
N LEU A 11 -0.54 -5.38 9.56
CA LEU A 11 -1.51 -4.28 9.48
C LEU A 11 -2.38 -4.34 8.21
N LEU A 12 -1.99 -5.15 7.21
CA LEU A 12 -2.77 -5.43 6.00
C LEU A 12 -3.44 -6.83 6.02
N PHE A 13 -3.00 -7.75 6.88
CA PHE A 13 -3.44 -9.17 6.92
C PHE A 13 -4.26 -9.58 8.14
N ASN A 14 -4.60 -8.68 9.07
CA ASN A 14 -5.69 -8.96 10.04
C ASN A 14 -7.09 -8.95 9.39
N TYR A 15 -7.16 -8.90 8.06
CA TYR A 15 -8.37 -9.09 7.29
C TYR A 15 -8.62 -10.58 7.06
N ASN A 16 -9.66 -11.12 7.71
CA ASN A 16 -10.22 -12.44 7.43
C ASN A 16 -10.50 -12.58 5.92
N PRO A 17 -9.90 -13.53 5.19
CA PRO A 17 -10.03 -13.63 3.74
C PRO A 17 -11.39 -14.19 3.26
N THR A 18 -12.41 -14.27 4.12
CA THR A 18 -13.70 -14.90 3.79
C THR A 18 -14.70 -14.01 3.06
N ALA A 19 -14.39 -12.74 2.78
CA ALA A 19 -15.35 -11.84 2.14
C ALA A 19 -14.70 -10.89 1.11
N ALA A 20 -14.05 -11.45 0.08
CA ALA A 20 -13.81 -10.72 -1.19
C ALA A 20 -13.40 -11.68 -2.32
N GLN A 21 -14.22 -12.71 -2.60
CA GLN A 21 -14.19 -13.38 -3.89
C GLN A 21 -15.47 -13.04 -4.65
N SER A 22 -15.40 -12.03 -5.51
CA SER A 22 -16.15 -12.11 -6.77
C SER A 22 -15.41 -11.36 -7.88
N ASN A 23 -14.96 -12.14 -8.85
CA ASN A 23 -14.75 -11.76 -10.25
C ASN A 23 -13.68 -10.71 -10.58
N ALA A 24 -12.41 -11.08 -10.43
CA ALA A 24 -11.39 -10.84 -11.45
C ALA A 24 -10.17 -11.74 -11.19
N ASN A 25 -9.76 -12.52 -12.19
CA ASN A 25 -8.49 -13.24 -12.23
C ASN A 25 -7.30 -12.25 -12.31
N PHE A 26 -7.13 -11.40 -11.29
CA PHE A 26 -5.90 -10.64 -11.10
C PHE A 26 -5.14 -11.28 -9.94
N THR A 27 -4.57 -12.46 -10.21
CA THR A 27 -3.37 -12.89 -9.49
C THR A 27 -2.33 -11.85 -9.84
N GLY A 28 -2.03 -10.91 -8.93
CA GLY A 28 -1.05 -9.86 -9.18
C GLY A 28 0.19 -10.50 -9.78
N THR A 29 0.56 -10.08 -10.99
CA THR A 29 1.75 -10.64 -11.64
C THR A 29 2.93 -10.45 -10.69
N SER A 30 3.93 -11.34 -10.73
CA SER A 30 5.12 -11.20 -9.86
C SER A 30 5.73 -9.80 -9.96
N GLN A 31 5.63 -9.18 -11.14
CA GLN A 31 6.04 -7.80 -11.40
C GLN A 31 5.17 -6.76 -10.68
N PHE A 32 3.85 -6.94 -10.60
CA PHE A 32 2.97 -6.06 -9.84
C PHE A 32 3.33 -6.11 -8.35
N ILE A 33 3.48 -7.31 -7.77
CA ILE A 33 3.84 -7.46 -6.36
C ILE A 33 5.21 -6.80 -6.07
N GLN A 34 6.22 -7.11 -6.90
CA GLN A 34 7.56 -6.53 -6.76
C GLN A 34 7.56 -4.99 -6.90
N THR A 35 6.66 -4.45 -7.72
CA THR A 35 6.46 -3.00 -7.85
C THR A 35 5.92 -2.40 -6.56
N ILE A 36 4.92 -3.02 -5.94
CA ILE A 36 4.35 -2.58 -4.66
C ILE A 36 5.40 -2.67 -3.55
N ASP A 37 6.16 -3.77 -3.48
CA ASP A 37 7.23 -3.94 -2.50
C ASP A 37 8.31 -2.88 -2.65
N SER A 38 8.71 -2.58 -3.90
CA SER A 38 9.71 -1.55 -4.19
C SER A 38 9.20 -0.15 -3.81
N ALA A 39 7.94 0.16 -4.13
CA ALA A 39 7.31 1.42 -3.76
C ALA A 39 7.15 1.57 -2.25
N MET A 40 6.79 0.50 -1.55
CA MET A 40 6.69 0.51 -0.09
C MET A 40 8.05 0.73 0.56
N ASN A 41 9.09 0.08 0.04
CA ASN A 41 10.45 0.25 0.52
C ASN A 41 10.94 1.70 0.33
N GLU A 42 10.68 2.29 -0.85
CA GLU A 42 11.00 3.70 -1.10
C GLU A 42 10.19 4.66 -0.22
N LEU A 43 8.89 4.37 0.00
CA LEU A 43 8.03 5.14 0.89
C LEU A 43 8.50 5.06 2.35
N ALA A 44 8.94 3.89 2.81
CA ALA A 44 9.42 3.71 4.18
C ALA A 44 10.70 4.51 4.47
N GLN A 45 11.49 4.81 3.44
CA GLN A 45 12.69 5.65 3.52
C GLN A 45 12.38 7.15 3.41
N ASP A 46 11.13 7.52 3.07
CA ASP A 46 10.70 8.91 2.96
C ASP A 46 10.57 9.53 4.37
N THR A 47 11.41 10.52 4.66
CA THR A 47 11.44 11.18 5.98
C THR A 47 10.13 11.89 6.31
N SER A 48 9.40 12.37 5.30
CA SER A 48 8.10 13.03 5.52
C SER A 48 7.04 12.00 5.91
N PHE A 49 7.06 10.82 5.29
CA PHE A 49 6.16 9.72 5.63
C PHE A 49 6.49 9.16 7.00
N SER A 50 7.75 8.84 7.28
CA SER A 50 8.16 8.28 8.58
C SER A 50 7.90 9.25 9.73
N SER A 51 8.17 10.56 9.54
CA SER A 51 7.82 11.59 10.53
C SER A 51 6.31 11.69 10.74
N TYR A 52 5.51 11.62 9.68
CA TYR A 52 4.05 11.59 9.81
C TYR A 52 3.58 10.42 10.67
N VAL A 53 4.10 9.22 10.43
CA VAL A 53 3.75 8.04 11.23
C VAL A 53 4.16 8.22 12.68
N SER A 54 5.42 8.54 12.95
CA SER A 54 5.94 8.66 14.33
C SER A 54 5.30 9.79 15.14
N ASN A 55 4.86 10.87 14.48
CA ASN A 55 4.16 11.97 15.16
C ASN A 55 2.70 11.66 15.49
N ASN A 56 2.08 10.72 14.77
CA ASN A 56 0.66 10.38 14.93
C ASN A 56 0.45 9.01 15.60
N HIS A 57 1.51 8.22 15.76
CA HIS A 57 1.43 6.86 16.26
C HIS A 57 2.63 6.46 17.14
N PRO A 58 2.43 5.56 18.12
CA PRO A 58 3.50 5.11 19.03
C PRO A 58 4.47 4.09 18.40
N PHE A 59 4.51 3.99 17.07
CA PHE A 59 5.42 3.09 16.35
C PHE A 59 6.23 3.85 15.31
N SER A 60 7.42 3.34 15.04
CA SER A 60 8.31 3.87 14.00
C SER A 60 8.17 3.06 12.73
N VAL A 61 8.27 3.73 11.58
CA VAL A 61 8.37 3.03 10.29
C VAL A 61 9.70 2.26 10.28
N PRO A 62 9.68 0.94 10.09
CA PRO A 62 10.90 0.15 10.03
C PRO A 62 11.76 0.59 8.84
N THR A 63 13.07 0.72 9.06
CA THR A 63 13.99 0.96 7.95
C THR A 63 14.04 -0.28 7.06
N CYS A 64 13.61 -0.13 5.81
CA CYS A 64 13.73 -1.19 4.82
C CYS A 64 15.19 -1.24 4.32
N LEU A 65 15.93 -2.28 4.70
CA LEU A 65 17.33 -2.50 4.25
C LEU A 65 17.43 -3.10 2.83
N GLY A 66 16.29 -3.33 2.17
CA GLY A 66 16.23 -3.88 0.83
C GLY A 66 16.60 -2.83 -0.22
N LYS A 67 17.27 -3.24 -1.30
CA LYS A 67 17.45 -2.38 -2.47
C LYS A 67 16.10 -2.22 -3.18
N VAL A 68 15.69 -0.97 -3.43
CA VAL A 68 14.53 -0.66 -4.28
C VAL A 68 14.80 -1.19 -5.69
N ASN A 69 13.97 -2.12 -6.18
CA ASN A 69 14.21 -2.80 -7.45
C ASN A 69 12.89 -2.99 -8.22
N TYR A 70 12.47 -1.92 -8.89
CA TYR A 70 11.28 -1.92 -9.74
C TYR A 70 11.48 -2.78 -11.00
N PRO A 71 10.52 -3.66 -11.34
CA PRO A 71 10.51 -4.39 -12.61
C PRO A 71 10.04 -3.50 -13.76
N SER A 72 9.91 -4.07 -14.96
CA SER A 72 9.19 -3.44 -16.07
C SER A 72 7.76 -3.06 -15.67
N ASN A 73 7.23 -1.98 -16.27
CA ASN A 73 5.90 -1.47 -15.95
C ASN A 73 4.82 -2.57 -16.03
N PRO A 74 4.24 -2.99 -14.89
CA PRO A 74 3.22 -4.03 -14.87
C PRO A 74 1.80 -3.49 -15.11
N PHE A 75 1.62 -2.16 -15.20
CA PHE A 75 0.33 -1.52 -15.31
C PHE A 75 -0.11 -1.45 -16.79
N PRO A 76 -1.32 -1.92 -17.14
CA PRO A 76 -1.83 -1.76 -18.48
C PRO A 76 -2.10 -0.27 -18.77
N SER A 77 -1.93 0.14 -20.02
CA SER A 77 -2.09 1.55 -20.44
C SER A 77 -3.50 2.11 -20.21
N THR A 78 -4.50 1.24 -20.08
CA THR A 78 -5.89 1.60 -19.78
C THR A 78 -6.17 1.84 -18.30
N MET A 79 -5.23 1.49 -17.41
CA MET A 79 -5.40 1.68 -15.97
C MET A 79 -5.21 3.15 -15.62
N THR A 80 -6.20 3.69 -14.91
CA THR A 80 -6.22 5.09 -14.46
C THR A 80 -6.30 5.21 -12.93
N GLU A 81 -6.60 4.11 -12.24
CA GLU A 81 -6.81 4.09 -10.79
C GLU A 81 -6.12 2.87 -10.17
N ILE A 82 -5.50 3.05 -9.00
CA ILE A 82 -5.12 1.95 -8.09
C ILE A 82 -6.17 1.89 -7.00
N ILE A 83 -6.80 0.73 -6.85
CA ILE A 83 -7.85 0.51 -5.86
C ILE A 83 -7.22 -0.04 -4.58
N TYR A 84 -7.41 0.68 -3.49
CA TYR A 84 -7.00 0.33 -2.14
C TYR A 84 -8.24 -0.05 -1.33
N CYS A 85 -8.30 -1.31 -0.91
CA CYS A 85 -9.41 -1.83 -0.13
C CYS A 85 -8.99 -2.01 1.34
N THR A 86 -9.76 -1.44 2.27
CA THR A 86 -9.56 -1.69 3.71
C THR A 86 -10.87 -1.51 4.47
N HIS A 87 -10.90 -1.84 5.75
CA HIS A 87 -11.94 -1.38 6.66
C HIS A 87 -11.81 0.14 6.81
N ILE A 88 -12.50 0.90 5.96
CA ILE A 88 -12.52 2.36 6.04
C ILE A 88 -13.75 2.76 6.84
N LEU A 89 -13.50 3.23 8.07
CA LEU A 89 -14.47 4.07 8.78
C LEU A 89 -14.44 5.48 8.18
N PRO A 90 -15.46 6.32 8.38
CA PRO A 90 -15.39 7.73 8.01
C PRO A 90 -14.04 8.32 8.49
N VAL A 91 -13.30 8.93 7.57
CA VAL A 91 -11.86 9.22 7.71
C VAL A 91 -11.55 10.21 8.84
N ASP A 92 -12.58 10.94 9.24
CA ASP A 92 -12.55 11.89 10.34
C ASP A 92 -12.62 11.19 11.71
N GLU A 93 -13.08 9.95 11.76
CA GLU A 93 -13.31 9.20 13.00
C GLU A 93 -12.16 8.27 13.38
N ASP A 94 -11.35 7.80 12.41
CA ASP A 94 -10.32 6.79 12.66
C ASP A 94 -8.93 7.15 12.10
N ILE A 95 -7.94 7.14 13.00
CA ILE A 95 -6.53 7.41 12.70
C ILE A 95 -5.92 6.33 11.81
N TRP A 96 -6.37 5.07 11.89
CA TRP A 96 -5.86 3.99 11.05
C TRP A 96 -6.30 4.15 9.60
N SER A 97 -7.54 4.59 9.39
CA SER A 97 -8.05 4.97 8.07
C SER A 97 -7.25 6.13 7.45
N ARG A 98 -6.82 7.12 8.25
CA ARG A 98 -5.92 8.20 7.79
C ARG A 98 -4.53 7.68 7.42
N LEU A 99 -3.94 6.82 8.25
CA LEU A 99 -2.65 6.21 7.96
C LEU A 99 -2.70 5.36 6.68
N TYR A 100 -3.74 4.55 6.52
CA TYR A 100 -3.93 3.73 5.33
C TYR A 100 -4.04 4.59 4.06
N LYS A 101 -4.80 5.69 4.12
CA LYS A 101 -4.83 6.65 3.00
C LYS A 101 -3.45 7.22 2.69
N LYS A 102 -2.71 7.65 3.71
CA LYS A 102 -1.34 8.16 3.57
C LYS A 102 -0.42 7.15 2.89
N VAL A 103 -0.56 5.86 3.22
CA VAL A 103 0.17 4.76 2.56
C VAL A 103 -0.26 4.64 1.10
N GLY A 104 -1.56 4.58 0.81
CA GLY A 104 -2.06 4.46 -0.57
C GLY A 104 -1.65 5.64 -1.47
N ASP A 105 -1.71 6.86 -0.94
CA ASP A 105 -1.29 8.07 -1.65
C ASP A 105 0.22 8.03 -1.92
N GLY A 106 1.00 7.66 -0.89
CA GLY A 106 2.46 7.51 -1.00
C GLY A 106 2.85 6.46 -2.04
N LEU A 107 2.24 5.28 -2.00
CA LEU A 107 2.49 4.21 -2.97
C LEU A 107 2.16 4.67 -4.40
N THR A 108 0.98 5.26 -4.60
CA THR A 108 0.56 5.79 -5.91
C THR A 108 1.55 6.82 -6.42
N ALA A 109 2.01 7.73 -5.56
CA ALA A 109 2.99 8.74 -5.93
C ALA A 109 4.34 8.13 -6.35
N LYS A 110 4.89 7.16 -5.60
CA LYS A 110 6.15 6.49 -5.95
C LYS A 110 6.02 5.71 -7.27
N ILE A 111 4.90 5.02 -7.48
CA ILE A 111 4.60 4.29 -8.73
C ILE A 111 4.51 5.24 -9.92
N ASN A 112 3.75 6.33 -9.80
CA ASN A 112 3.61 7.34 -10.85
C ASN A 112 4.95 7.97 -11.19
N ALA A 113 5.77 8.31 -10.18
CA ALA A 113 7.11 8.85 -10.39
C ALA A 113 8.01 7.85 -11.13
N LYS A 114 7.97 6.57 -10.75
CA LYS A 114 8.82 5.53 -11.35
C LYS A 114 8.49 5.27 -12.81
N TYR A 115 7.21 5.11 -13.13
CA TYR A 115 6.75 4.68 -14.46
C TYR A 115 6.22 5.83 -15.33
N LYS A 116 6.28 7.07 -14.83
CA LYS A 116 5.72 8.27 -15.49
C LYS A 116 4.24 8.12 -15.81
N LEU A 117 3.49 7.59 -14.85
CA LEU A 117 2.05 7.37 -14.94
C LEU A 117 1.28 8.50 -14.24
N ASN A 118 -0.04 8.51 -14.44
CA ASN A 118 -0.96 9.43 -13.77
C ASN A 118 -2.13 8.65 -13.13
N LEU A 119 -1.79 7.59 -12.39
CA LEU A 119 -2.77 6.79 -11.66
C LEU A 119 -3.31 7.58 -10.48
N LYS A 120 -4.60 7.41 -10.17
CA LYS A 120 -5.26 7.97 -8.99
C LYS A 120 -5.47 6.89 -7.93
N ALA A 121 -5.24 7.21 -6.67
CA ALA A 121 -5.62 6.34 -5.58
C ALA A 121 -7.14 6.37 -5.39
N LYS A 122 -7.78 5.19 -5.37
CA LYS A 122 -9.20 5.02 -5.06
C LYS A 122 -9.36 4.14 -3.84
N TYR A 123 -10.13 4.61 -2.87
CA TYR A 123 -10.28 3.95 -1.59
C TYR A 123 -11.67 3.35 -1.46
N ILE A 124 -11.73 2.04 -1.22
CA ILE A 124 -13.00 1.32 -1.06
C ILE A 124 -13.04 0.71 0.34
N GLY A 125 -14.08 1.07 1.10
CA GLY A 125 -14.38 0.45 2.38
C GLY A 125 -14.93 -0.96 2.16
N ILE A 126 -14.33 -1.97 2.79
CA ILE A 126 -14.88 -3.32 2.81
C ILE A 126 -15.69 -3.50 4.10
N TYR A 127 -17.01 -3.67 3.94
CA TYR A 127 -17.91 -3.99 5.04
C TYR A 127 -17.96 -5.50 5.21
N THR A 128 -17.39 -6.01 6.29
CA THR A 128 -17.63 -7.40 6.73
C THR A 128 -18.87 -7.37 7.61
N SER A 129 -20.04 -7.63 7.02
CA SER A 129 -21.25 -7.97 7.76
C SER A 129 -21.09 -9.27 8.53
#